data_AF-A0A530M3B7-F1
#
_entry.id   AF-A0A530M3B7-F1
#
_cell.length_a   1.000
_cell.length_b   1.000
_cell.length_c   1.000
_cell.angle_alpha   90.00
_cell.angle_beta   90.00
_cell.angle_gamma   90.00
#
_symmetry.space_group_name_H-M   'P 1'
#
loop_
_entity.id
_entity.type
_entity.pdbx_description
1 polymer ?
#
loop_
_entity_poly.entity_id
_entity_poly.type
_entity_poly.pdbx_seq_one_letter_code
_entity_poly.pdbx_strand_id
1 'polypeptide(L)'
;MSALALLRSLFAYQAWANDELLEKLASVDRHVHGKERQAVIRLVDHCHVVSRIFSAHLVGASHGYSADTTEDTPAFDELRAAVAATDRWYLDYLETVSSWQLSEPVAFVFTDRDKALMSRQEMLTHVV
;
A
#
# COMPACT_ATOMS: atom_id res chain seq x y z
N MET A 1 -15.83 15.61 -11.26
CA MET A 1 -15.46 14.27 -10.79
C MET A 1 -15.47 14.31 -9.26
N SER A 2 -16.12 13.36 -8.57
CA SER A 2 -16.09 13.33 -7.10
C SER A 2 -14.74 12.82 -6.60
N ALA A 3 -14.38 13.12 -5.35
CA ALA A 3 -13.16 12.59 -4.74
C ALA A 3 -13.11 11.05 -4.76
N LEU A 4 -14.25 10.40 -4.49
CA LEU A 4 -14.37 8.94 -4.57
C LEU A 4 -14.10 8.39 -5.99
N ALA A 5 -14.62 9.05 -7.03
CA ALA A 5 -14.38 8.63 -8.41
C ALA A 5 -12.91 8.80 -8.84
N LEU A 6 -12.25 9.86 -8.36
CA LEU A 6 -10.82 10.06 -8.56
C LEU A 6 -10.01 8.96 -7.85
N LEU A 7 -10.28 8.72 -6.57
CA LEU A 7 -9.59 7.70 -5.79
C LEU A 7 -9.74 6.30 -6.40
N ARG A 8 -10.94 5.93 -6.86
CA ARG A 8 -11.14 4.65 -7.59
C ARG A 8 -10.26 4.54 -8.82
N SER A 9 -10.13 5.62 -9.58
CA SER A 9 -9.27 5.63 -10.78
C SER A 9 -7.79 5.50 -10.42
N LEU A 10 -7.35 6.21 -9.37
CA LEU A 10 -5.97 6.16 -8.89
C LEU A 10 -5.60 4.78 -8.35
N PHE A 11 -6.43 4.15 -7.52
CA PHE A 11 -6.17 2.81 -6.99
C PHE A 11 -6.29 1.72 -8.06
N ALA A 12 -7.17 1.86 -9.05
CA ALA A 12 -7.20 0.95 -10.20
C ALA A 12 -5.93 1.05 -11.03
N TYR A 13 -5.42 2.28 -11.22
CA TYR A 13 -4.14 2.51 -11.88
C TYR A 13 -2.97 1.95 -11.07
N GLN A 14 -2.93 2.17 -9.75
CA GLN A 14 -1.91 1.61 -8.86
C GLN A 14 -1.87 0.07 -8.96
N ALA A 15 -3.02 -0.60 -8.87
CA ALA A 15 -3.09 -2.05 -8.96
C ALA A 15 -2.51 -2.59 -10.28
N TRP A 16 -2.86 -1.94 -11.39
CA TRP A 16 -2.29 -2.26 -12.71
C TRP A 16 -0.77 -1.98 -12.77
N ALA A 17 -0.33 -0.82 -12.30
CA ALA A 17 1.08 -0.41 -12.33
C ALA A 17 1.95 -1.33 -11.47
N ASN A 18 1.47 -1.73 -10.30
CA ASN A 18 2.14 -2.68 -9.41
C ASN A 18 2.29 -4.06 -10.07
N ASP A 19 1.22 -4.59 -10.67
CA ASP A 19 1.28 -5.90 -11.35
C ASP A 19 2.24 -5.88 -12.54
N GLU A 20 2.19 -4.83 -13.37
CA GLU A 20 3.11 -4.69 -14.50
C GLU A 20 4.57 -4.53 -14.04
N LEU A 21 4.84 -3.68 -13.03
CA LEU A 21 6.18 -3.50 -12.47
C LEU A 21 6.75 -4.84 -11.97
N LEU A 22 5.96 -5.59 -11.21
CA LEU A 22 6.37 -6.87 -10.64
C LEU A 22 6.52 -7.95 -11.73
N GLU A 23 5.70 -7.94 -12.78
CA GLU A 23 5.88 -8.80 -13.94
C GLU A 23 7.20 -8.51 -14.65
N LYS A 24 7.54 -7.23 -14.90
CA LYS A 24 8.83 -6.87 -15.49
C LYS A 24 9.99 -7.26 -14.59
N LEU A 25 9.88 -7.04 -13.28
CA LEU A 25 10.93 -7.41 -12.32
C LEU A 25 11.17 -8.93 -12.25
N ALA A 26 10.14 -9.74 -12.49
CA ALA A 26 10.28 -11.19 -12.59
C ALA A 26 11.15 -11.62 -13.78
N SER A 27 11.15 -10.85 -14.87
CA SER A 27 11.96 -11.12 -16.06
C SER A 27 13.42 -10.65 -15.97
N VAL A 28 13.78 -9.89 -14.92
CA VAL A 28 15.15 -9.38 -14.72
C VAL A 28 16.07 -10.52 -14.26
N ASP A 29 17.17 -10.72 -14.99
CA ASP A 29 18.17 -11.72 -14.65
C ASP A 29 18.84 -11.40 -13.30
N ARG A 30 18.59 -12.25 -12.30
CA ARG A 30 19.13 -12.13 -10.94
C ARG A 30 20.66 -12.32 -10.86
N HIS A 31 21.26 -13.01 -11.83
CA HIS A 31 22.70 -13.24 -11.87
C HIS A 31 23.45 -12.03 -12.43
N VAL A 32 22.81 -11.27 -13.34
CA VAL A 32 23.38 -10.07 -13.95
C VAL A 32 23.05 -8.82 -13.13
N HIS A 33 21.81 -8.70 -12.62
CA HIS A 33 21.27 -7.49 -11.98
C HIS A 33 20.79 -7.74 -10.54
N GLY A 34 21.42 -8.66 -9.82
CA GLY A 34 20.95 -9.11 -8.50
C GLY A 34 20.83 -7.98 -7.47
N LYS A 35 21.76 -7.01 -7.47
CA LYS A 35 21.74 -5.89 -6.52
C LYS A 35 20.58 -4.93 -6.79
N GLU A 36 20.42 -4.52 -8.04
CA GLU A 36 19.36 -3.62 -8.48
C GLU A 36 17.99 -4.27 -8.28
N ARG A 37 17.86 -5.55 -8.63
CA ARG A 37 16.64 -6.33 -8.39
C ARG A 37 16.28 -6.37 -6.91
N GLN A 38 17.25 -6.62 -6.03
CA GLN A 38 17.00 -6.64 -4.59
C GLN A 38 16.61 -5.26 -4.04
N ALA A 39 17.21 -4.18 -4.56
CA ALA A 39 16.84 -2.82 -4.16
C ALA A 39 15.39 -2.49 -4.54
N VAL A 40 14.94 -2.87 -5.74
CA VAL A 40 13.54 -2.69 -6.16
C VAL A 40 12.59 -3.52 -5.29
N ILE A 41 12.94 -4.78 -4.97
CA ILE A 41 12.12 -5.62 -4.08
C ILE A 41 11.96 -4.95 -2.71
N ARG A 42 13.04 -4.42 -2.13
CA ARG A 42 12.98 -3.71 -0.84
C ARG A 42 12.12 -2.44 -0.90
N LEU A 43 12.18 -1.71 -2.01
CA LEU A 43 11.34 -0.53 -2.19
C LEU A 43 9.86 -0.91 -2.29
N VAL A 44 9.52 -1.95 -3.06
CA VAL A 44 8.13 -2.43 -3.17
C VAL A 44 7.64 -2.96 -1.82
N ASP A 45 8.48 -3.67 -1.08
CA ASP A 45 8.15 -4.15 0.26
C ASP A 45 7.83 -2.99 1.22
N HIS A 46 8.64 -1.93 1.23
CA HIS A 46 8.34 -0.72 1.98
C HIS A 46 6.99 -0.12 1.60
N CYS A 47 6.72 0.09 0.31
CA CYS A 47 5.42 0.60 -0.16
C CYS A 47 4.25 -0.30 0.26
N HIS A 48 4.44 -1.62 0.21
CA HIS A 48 3.46 -2.60 0.66
C HIS A 48 3.18 -2.48 2.16
N VAL A 49 4.23 -2.41 3.01
CA VAL A 49 4.10 -2.25 4.46
C VAL A 49 3.35 -0.96 4.81
N VAL A 50 3.73 0.16 4.19
CA VAL A 50 3.04 1.45 4.40
C VAL A 50 1.55 1.33 4.03
N SER A 51 1.24 0.72 2.88
CA SER A 51 -0.14 0.46 2.45
C SER A 51 -0.89 -0.41 3.47
N ARG A 52 -0.26 -1.43 4.03
CA ARG A 52 -0.86 -2.29 5.08
C ARG A 52 -1.13 -1.51 6.36
N ILE A 53 -0.22 -0.64 6.79
CA ILE A 53 -0.40 0.21 7.98
C ILE A 53 -1.62 1.12 7.81
N PHE A 54 -1.70 1.84 6.68
CA PHE A 54 -2.85 2.71 6.42
C PHE A 54 -4.16 1.93 6.26
N SER A 55 -4.15 0.74 5.65
CA SER A 55 -5.35 -0.11 5.56
C SER A 55 -5.91 -0.45 6.95
N ALA A 56 -5.04 -0.75 7.92
CA ALA A 56 -5.45 -1.05 9.29
C ALA A 56 -6.00 0.19 9.99
N HIS A 57 -5.38 1.36 9.81
CA HIS A 57 -5.88 2.62 10.36
C HIS A 57 -7.27 2.98 9.81
N LEU A 58 -7.50 2.77 8.51
CA LEU A 58 -8.82 2.98 7.91
C LEU A 58 -9.89 2.12 8.60
N VAL A 59 -9.61 0.89 9.00
CA VAL A 59 -10.61 0.04 9.68
C VAL A 59 -10.53 0.07 11.21
N GLY A 60 -9.69 0.93 11.79
CA GLY A 60 -9.49 1.00 13.24
C GLY A 60 -8.85 -0.25 13.85
N ALA A 61 -8.12 -1.03 13.06
CA ALA A 61 -7.41 -2.23 13.50
C ALA A 61 -5.94 -1.94 13.84
N SER A 62 -5.32 -2.82 14.62
CA SER A 62 -3.86 -2.81 14.81
C SER A 62 -3.16 -3.35 13.57
N HIS A 63 -2.10 -2.68 13.12
CA HIS A 63 -1.31 -3.11 11.95
C HIS A 63 -0.21 -4.12 12.27
N GLY A 64 0.24 -4.24 13.52
CA GLY A 64 1.27 -5.21 13.94
C GLY A 64 2.71 -4.87 13.56
N TYR A 65 2.95 -3.91 12.66
CA TYR A 65 4.31 -3.45 12.30
C TYR A 65 4.96 -2.56 13.38
N SER A 66 6.25 -2.78 13.61
CA SER A 66 7.12 -1.93 14.45
C SER A 66 7.90 -0.86 13.66
N ALA A 67 7.99 -1.03 12.34
CA ALA A 67 8.65 -0.12 11.40
C ALA A 67 7.93 -0.16 10.04
N ASP A 68 8.23 0.81 9.18
CA ASP A 68 7.74 0.89 7.79
C ASP A 68 8.53 0.02 6.82
N THR A 69 9.45 -0.80 7.34
CA THR A 69 10.28 -1.75 6.60
C THR A 69 10.28 -3.09 7.33
N THR A 70 10.40 -4.18 6.58
CA THR A 70 10.61 -5.51 7.17
C THR A 70 12.11 -5.73 7.45
N GLU A 71 12.42 -6.43 8.55
CA GLU A 71 13.82 -6.82 8.85
C GLU A 71 14.34 -7.79 7.77
N ASP A 72 13.52 -8.79 7.44
CA ASP A 72 13.79 -9.77 6.39
C ASP A 72 12.90 -9.49 5.19
N THR A 73 13.54 -9.20 4.04
CA THR A 73 12.83 -9.02 2.78
C THR A 73 12.13 -10.33 2.39
N PRO A 74 10.81 -10.34 2.19
CA PRO A 74 10.07 -11.55 1.84
C PRO A 74 10.53 -12.15 0.52
N ALA A 75 10.18 -13.42 0.27
CA ALA A 75 10.40 -14.01 -1.04
C ALA A 75 9.63 -13.23 -2.12
N PHE A 76 10.20 -13.12 -3.31
CA PHE A 76 9.63 -12.28 -4.37
C PHE A 76 8.17 -12.65 -4.72
N ASP A 77 7.86 -13.94 -4.79
CA ASP A 77 6.51 -14.41 -5.11
C ASP A 77 5.52 -14.14 -3.98
N GLU A 78 5.97 -14.20 -2.72
CA GLU A 78 5.17 -13.84 -1.56
C GLU A 78 4.85 -12.34 -1.55
N LEU A 79 5.85 -11.51 -1.82
CA LEU A 79 5.66 -10.05 -1.94
C LEU A 79 4.67 -9.72 -3.07
N ARG A 80 4.81 -10.37 -4.23
CA ARG A 80 3.89 -10.15 -5.36
C ARG A 80 2.45 -10.49 -4.98
N ALA A 81 2.23 -11.65 -4.35
CA ALA A 81 0.91 -12.04 -3.88
C ALA A 81 0.35 -11.07 -2.83
N ALA A 82 1.20 -10.62 -1.90
CA ALA A 82 0.81 -9.69 -0.84
C ALA A 82 0.43 -8.30 -1.39
N VAL A 83 1.19 -7.77 -2.35
CA VAL A 83 0.87 -6.50 -3.04
C VAL A 83 -0.49 -6.59 -3.73
N ALA A 84 -0.71 -7.64 -4.54
CA ALA A 84 -1.99 -7.82 -5.24
C ALA A 84 -3.18 -7.96 -4.27
N ALA A 85 -2.99 -8.63 -3.14
CA ALA A 85 -4.02 -8.75 -2.11
C ALA A 85 -4.33 -7.39 -1.44
N THR A 86 -3.32 -6.57 -1.19
CA THR A 86 -3.51 -5.21 -0.65
C THR A 86 -4.18 -4.29 -1.65
N ASP A 87 -3.78 -4.32 -2.92
CA ASP A 87 -4.41 -3.53 -3.97
C ASP A 87 -5.90 -3.89 -4.11
N ARG A 88 -6.22 -5.19 -4.10
CA ARG A 88 -7.60 -5.67 -4.09
C ARG A 88 -8.38 -5.17 -2.87
N TRP A 89 -7.77 -5.19 -1.69
CA TRP A 89 -8.40 -4.69 -0.47
C TRP A 89 -8.79 -3.21 -0.59
N TYR A 90 -7.92 -2.36 -1.15
CA TYR A 90 -8.24 -0.95 -1.35
C TYR A 90 -9.36 -0.73 -2.37
N LEU A 91 -9.35 -1.48 -3.47
CA LEU A 91 -10.44 -1.44 -4.45
C LEU A 91 -11.78 -1.82 -3.81
N ASP A 92 -11.81 -2.89 -3.01
CA ASP A 92 -13.02 -3.35 -2.33
C ASP A 92 -13.47 -2.33 -1.26
N TYR A 93 -12.53 -1.73 -0.53
CA TYR A 93 -12.81 -0.65 0.42
C TYR A 93 -13.48 0.55 -0.26
N LEU A 94 -12.99 0.97 -1.42
CA LEU A 94 -13.54 2.09 -2.20
C LEU A 94 -14.94 1.81 -2.80
N GLU A 95 -15.35 0.54 -2.87
CA GLU A 95 -16.73 0.18 -3.23
C GLU A 95 -17.72 0.33 -2.09
N THR A 96 -17.26 0.34 -0.84
CA THR A 96 -18.12 0.36 0.35
C THR A 96 -18.13 1.70 1.09
N VAL A 97 -17.07 2.49 0.97
CA VAL A 97 -16.93 3.75 1.70
C VAL A 97 -17.84 4.85 1.12
N SER A 98 -18.58 5.52 2.01
CA SER A 98 -19.40 6.69 1.65
C SER A 98 -18.58 7.99 1.60
N SER A 99 -19.11 9.01 0.92
CA SER A 99 -18.50 10.35 0.90
C SER A 99 -18.38 10.98 2.29
N TRP A 100 -19.35 10.73 3.17
CA TRP A 100 -19.31 11.21 4.56
C TRP A 100 -18.17 10.53 5.34
N GLN A 101 -18.00 9.21 5.21
CA GLN A 101 -16.88 8.50 5.81
C GLN A 101 -15.55 9.03 5.26
N LEU A 102 -15.42 9.28 3.95
CA LEU A 102 -14.18 9.84 3.40
C LEU A 102 -13.71 11.13 4.08
N SER A 103 -14.64 11.98 4.55
CA SER A 103 -14.33 13.21 5.29
C SER A 103 -14.13 13.01 6.80
N GLU A 104 -14.36 11.81 7.33
CA GLU A 104 -14.20 11.50 8.75
C GLU A 104 -12.73 11.57 9.16
N PRO A 105 -12.38 12.36 10.19
CA PRO A 105 -11.03 12.41 10.74
C PRO A 105 -10.74 11.12 11.53
N VAL A 106 -9.63 10.48 11.22
CA VAL A 106 -9.12 9.28 11.89
C VAL A 106 -7.84 9.63 12.63
N ALA A 107 -7.86 9.48 13.95
CA ALA A 107 -6.67 9.61 14.78
C ALA A 107 -5.89 8.30 14.76
N PHE A 108 -4.58 8.37 14.54
CA PHE A 108 -3.71 7.20 14.51
C PHE A 108 -2.30 7.55 15.02
N VAL A 109 -1.47 6.52 15.15
CA VAL A 109 -0.09 6.63 15.65
C VAL A 109 0.83 5.99 14.62
N PHE A 110 1.85 6.72 14.18
CA PHE A 110 2.89 6.21 13.31
C PHE A 110 3.79 5.19 14.02
N THR A 111 4.59 4.45 13.25
CA THR A 111 5.53 3.46 13.78
C THR A 111 6.62 4.06 14.68
N ASP A 112 6.94 5.36 14.50
CA ASP A 112 7.84 6.14 15.36
C ASP A 112 7.18 6.72 16.63
N ARG A 113 5.88 6.41 16.84
CA ARG A 113 5.01 6.86 17.94
C ARG A 113 4.47 8.29 17.83
N ASP A 114 4.72 8.98 16.72
CA ASP A 114 4.09 10.28 16.50
C ASP A 114 2.59 10.11 16.25
N LYS A 115 1.82 11.04 16.82
CA LYS A 115 0.36 11.05 16.71
C LYS A 115 -0.04 11.87 15.50
N ALA A 116 -0.97 11.37 14.72
CA ALA A 116 -1.49 12.03 13.55
C ALA A 116 -3.02 12.03 13.53
N LEU A 117 -3.56 12.97 12.78
CA LEU A 117 -4.99 13.08 12.49
C LEU A 117 -5.13 13.35 11.00
N MET A 118 -5.72 12.41 10.27
CA MET A 118 -5.99 12.56 8.84
C MET A 118 -7.40 12.08 8.57
N SER A 119 -8.11 12.73 7.67
CA SER A 119 -9.32 12.17 7.08
C SER A 119 -9.00 10.87 6.33
N ARG A 120 -10.00 10.00 6.20
CA ARG A 120 -9.85 8.79 5.38
C ARG A 120 -9.44 9.12 3.94
N GLN A 121 -9.94 10.22 3.38
CA GLN A 121 -9.52 10.71 2.07
C GLN A 121 -8.04 11.10 2.02
N GLU A 122 -7.53 11.80 3.03
CA GLU A 122 -6.11 12.17 3.11
C GLU A 122 -5.23 10.92 3.23
N MET A 123 -5.64 9.92 4.03
CA MET A 123 -4.94 8.64 4.14
C MET A 123 -4.86 7.91 2.80
N LEU A 124 -5.99 7.82 2.07
CA LEU A 124 -6.04 7.17 0.76
C LEU A 124 -5.19 7.93 -0.27
N THR A 125 -5.20 9.27 -0.23
CA THR A 125 -4.37 10.11 -1.10
C THR A 125 -2.88 9.97 -0.78
N HIS A 126 -2.52 9.69 0.47
CA HIS A 126 -1.13 9.48 0.87
C HIS A 126 -0.58 8.14 0.37
N VAL A 127 -1.43 7.13 0.23
CA VAL A 127 -1.03 5.78 -0.18
C VAL A 127 -0.77 5.68 -1.69
N VAL A 128 -1.50 6.45 -2.51
CA VAL A 128 -1.54 6.33 -3.98
C VAL A 128 -0.66 7.32 -4.74
#